data_AF-A0A948DI44-F1
#
_entry.id   AF-A0A948DI44-F1
#
_cell.length_a   1.000
_cell.length_b   1.000
_cell.length_c   1.000
_cell.angle_alpha   90.00
_cell.angle_beta   90.00
_cell.angle_gamma   90.00
#
_symmetry.space_group_name_H-M   'P 1'
#
loop_
_entity.id
_entity.type
_entity.pdbx_description
1 polymer ?
#
loop_
_entity_poly.entity_id
_entity_poly.type
_entity_poly.pdbx_seq_one_letter_code
_entity_poly.pdbx_strand_id
1 'polypeptide(L)'
;MPQTKKETTKKEKKKVTKKVKTPIKKVVKKEVKKKQPIKEVVVEEVKVETPVVEETKEEVKKVKPLKKNFIAGNGRRKTATARVFLWEEKGDFTVNGLKIEKYFPSIIDQSKWVRPFHIIGVSHPDSKYSASIKVSGSGKPSQMDAIVLAIAKALCKINPEFDKALRKQGLLTRDSRMVERKKPYLHKARKRPQYSKR
;
A
#
# COMPACT_ATOMS: atom_id res chain seq x y z
N MET A 1 43.40 61.11 29.39
CA MET A 1 41.98 61.41 29.16
C MET A 1 41.13 60.20 29.51
N PRO A 2 40.35 60.26 30.60
CA PRO A 2 39.41 59.21 31.00
C PRO A 2 37.98 59.49 30.48
N GLN A 3 37.09 58.50 30.70
CA GLN A 3 35.62 58.47 30.55
C GLN A 3 35.13 58.00 29.16
N THR A 4 34.22 57.02 28.99
CA THR A 4 33.23 56.42 29.88
C THR A 4 32.75 55.06 29.36
N LYS A 5 32.20 54.28 30.29
CA LYS A 5 31.68 52.91 30.20
C LYS A 5 30.56 52.78 29.15
N LYS A 6 30.60 51.74 28.31
CA LYS A 6 29.45 51.31 27.49
C LYS A 6 28.50 50.51 28.38
N GLU A 7 27.39 51.13 28.76
CA GLU A 7 26.26 50.44 29.40
C GLU A 7 25.56 49.51 28.41
N THR A 8 25.39 48.27 28.83
CA THR A 8 24.59 47.23 28.18
C THR A 8 23.10 47.50 28.40
N THR A 9 22.34 47.77 27.33
CA THR A 9 20.86 47.75 27.38
C THR A 9 20.31 46.47 26.75
N LYS A 10 19.64 45.66 27.58
CA LYS A 10 18.86 44.48 27.18
C LYS A 10 17.77 44.88 26.19
N LYS A 11 17.78 44.30 24.98
CA LYS A 11 16.61 44.28 24.08
C LYS A 11 15.66 43.17 24.51
N GLU A 12 14.64 43.49 25.31
CA GLU A 12 13.48 42.62 25.50
C GLU A 12 12.66 42.57 24.20
N LYS A 13 12.61 41.40 23.56
CA LYS A 13 11.63 41.14 22.49
C LYS A 13 10.28 40.80 23.13
N LYS A 14 9.38 41.78 23.23
CA LYS A 14 7.96 41.53 23.58
C LYS A 14 7.28 40.73 22.47
N LYS A 15 6.82 39.52 22.82
CA LYS A 15 6.02 38.62 22.00
C LYS A 15 4.57 39.14 21.95
N VAL A 16 4.17 39.78 20.86
CA VAL A 16 2.77 40.20 20.67
C VAL A 16 1.98 39.05 20.06
N THR A 17 1.20 38.35 20.88
CA THR A 17 0.21 37.37 20.42
C THR A 17 -1.10 38.08 20.06
N LYS A 18 -1.41 38.21 18.77
CA LYS A 18 -2.75 38.65 18.32
C LYS A 18 -3.69 37.45 18.21
N LYS A 19 -4.67 37.38 19.11
CA LYS A 19 -5.87 36.54 19.02
C LYS A 19 -6.68 36.98 17.80
N VAL A 20 -6.87 36.09 16.82
CA VAL A 20 -7.85 36.29 15.74
C VAL A 20 -9.21 35.82 16.24
N LYS A 21 -10.18 36.74 16.32
CA LYS A 21 -11.57 36.50 16.71
C LYS A 21 -12.41 36.49 15.43
N THR A 22 -12.99 35.35 15.07
CA THR A 22 -13.92 35.21 13.92
C THR A 22 -15.26 35.88 14.23
N PRO A 23 -15.81 36.73 13.34
CA PRO A 23 -17.17 37.23 13.49
C PRO A 23 -18.20 36.36 12.75
N ILE A 24 -19.26 35.99 13.45
CA ILE A 24 -20.50 35.41 12.92
C ILE A 24 -21.40 36.55 12.42
N LYS A 25 -22.01 36.45 11.23
CA LYS A 25 -23.21 37.24 10.86
C LYS A 25 -24.19 36.47 9.96
N LYS A 26 -25.46 36.86 10.14
CA LYS A 26 -26.75 36.21 9.85
C LYS A 26 -27.19 36.18 8.38
N VAL A 27 -28.12 35.25 8.14
CA VAL A 27 -29.01 34.99 6.97
C VAL A 27 -29.84 36.20 6.54
N VAL A 28 -30.01 36.42 5.22
CA VAL A 28 -31.22 37.01 4.59
C VAL A 28 -31.44 36.39 3.19
N LYS A 29 -32.70 36.02 2.90
CA LYS A 29 -33.24 35.48 1.63
C LYS A 29 -33.15 36.47 0.46
N LYS A 30 -33.14 35.97 -0.78
CA LYS A 30 -33.54 36.76 -1.96
C LYS A 30 -34.34 35.90 -2.96
N GLU A 31 -35.54 36.38 -3.28
CA GLU A 31 -36.49 35.82 -4.24
C GLU A 31 -36.28 36.37 -5.67
N VAL A 32 -36.46 35.46 -6.64
CA VAL A 32 -37.10 35.52 -7.98
C VAL A 32 -37.35 36.86 -8.71
N LYS A 33 -36.96 36.90 -10.01
CA LYS A 33 -37.74 37.45 -11.16
C LYS A 33 -37.49 36.52 -12.37
N LYS A 34 -38.42 35.67 -12.85
CA LYS A 34 -39.56 35.87 -13.81
C LYS A 34 -39.09 36.49 -15.15
N LYS A 35 -39.19 35.81 -16.32
CA LYS A 35 -40.38 35.57 -17.19
C LYS A 35 -39.86 34.91 -18.52
N GLN A 36 -40.56 34.16 -19.37
CA GLN A 36 -41.87 33.48 -19.47
C GLN A 36 -41.96 32.78 -20.89
N PRO A 37 -43.07 32.12 -21.33
CA PRO A 37 -43.11 30.73 -21.86
C PRO A 37 -43.58 30.60 -23.34
N ILE A 38 -43.85 29.37 -23.85
CA ILE A 38 -45.01 28.98 -24.74
C ILE A 38 -45.06 27.43 -25.00
N LYS A 39 -46.21 26.83 -24.65
CA LYS A 39 -47.08 25.72 -25.19
C LYS A 39 -46.55 24.43 -25.87
N GLU A 40 -46.73 23.30 -25.15
CA GLU A 40 -47.62 22.11 -25.39
C GLU A 40 -47.99 21.53 -26.80
N VAL A 41 -48.01 20.17 -26.84
CA VAL A 41 -48.84 19.20 -27.64
C VAL A 41 -48.29 18.76 -29.03
N VAL A 42 -48.25 17.49 -29.51
CA VAL A 42 -48.58 16.11 -29.08
C VAL A 42 -47.97 15.11 -30.11
N VAL A 43 -47.42 13.99 -29.61
CA VAL A 43 -47.41 12.56 -30.08
C VAL A 43 -47.13 12.20 -31.56
N GLU A 44 -46.07 11.38 -31.81
CA GLU A 44 -46.18 9.96 -32.26
C GLU A 44 -44.80 9.25 -32.31
N GLU A 45 -44.73 8.16 -31.54
CA GLU A 45 -43.93 6.91 -31.58
C GLU A 45 -42.46 6.85 -32.08
N VAL A 46 -41.59 6.20 -31.29
CA VAL A 46 -40.98 4.86 -31.56
C VAL A 46 -39.71 4.63 -30.69
N LYS A 47 -39.73 3.53 -29.94
CA LYS A 47 -38.65 2.73 -29.29
C LYS A 47 -37.91 3.29 -28.08
N VAL A 48 -38.36 2.80 -26.92
CA VAL A 48 -37.66 2.72 -25.64
C VAL A 48 -36.54 1.68 -25.74
N GLU A 49 -35.29 2.08 -25.50
CA GLU A 49 -34.23 1.18 -25.04
C GLU A 49 -33.53 1.81 -23.83
N THR A 50 -33.85 1.26 -22.66
CA THR A 50 -33.14 1.42 -21.40
C THR A 50 -31.82 0.64 -21.45
N PRO A 51 -30.64 1.24 -21.14
CA PRO A 51 -29.42 0.46 -20.96
C PRO A 51 -29.11 0.34 -19.47
N VAL A 52 -29.67 -0.66 -18.80
CA VAL A 52 -29.18 -1.11 -17.48
C VAL A 52 -29.31 -2.63 -17.39
N VAL A 53 -28.24 -3.25 -16.89
CA VAL A 53 -28.03 -4.68 -16.62
C VAL A 53 -27.51 -5.49 -17.82
N GLU A 54 -26.25 -5.28 -18.19
CA GLU A 54 -25.45 -6.39 -18.73
C GLU A 54 -24.90 -7.20 -17.56
N GLU A 55 -25.53 -8.34 -17.32
CA GLU A 55 -24.98 -9.44 -16.57
C GLU A 55 -23.61 -9.81 -17.16
N THR A 56 -22.54 -9.44 -16.47
CA THR A 56 -21.23 -10.04 -16.73
C THR A 56 -21.29 -11.47 -16.23
N LYS A 57 -21.67 -12.36 -17.15
CA LYS A 57 -21.47 -13.80 -17.05
C LYS A 57 -20.07 -14.03 -16.51
N GLU A 58 -19.99 -14.69 -15.35
CA GLU A 58 -18.74 -15.18 -14.79
C GLU A 58 -18.11 -16.15 -15.79
N GLU A 59 -17.19 -15.66 -16.62
CA GLU A 59 -16.23 -16.52 -17.26
C GLU A 59 -15.35 -17.13 -16.17
N VAL A 60 -15.69 -18.34 -15.77
CA VAL A 60 -14.79 -19.27 -15.08
C VAL A 60 -13.60 -19.48 -16.01
N LYS A 61 -12.56 -18.65 -15.83
CA LYS A 61 -11.34 -18.68 -16.64
C LYS A 61 -10.74 -20.08 -16.59
N LYS A 62 -10.73 -20.76 -17.74
CA LYS A 62 -9.82 -21.87 -18.05
C LYS A 62 -8.43 -21.50 -17.54
N VAL A 63 -7.97 -22.21 -16.52
CA VAL A 63 -6.62 -22.03 -15.97
C VAL A 63 -5.65 -22.46 -17.08
N LYS A 64 -5.03 -21.49 -17.77
CA LYS A 64 -3.99 -21.77 -18.76
C LYS A 64 -2.89 -22.62 -18.09
N PRO A 65 -2.38 -23.68 -18.75
CA PRO A 65 -1.33 -24.51 -18.17
C PRO A 65 -0.07 -23.68 -17.90
N LEU A 66 0.60 -23.97 -16.77
CA LEU A 66 1.83 -23.30 -16.35
C LEU A 66 2.95 -23.58 -17.37
N LYS A 67 3.63 -22.53 -17.83
CA LYS A 67 4.81 -22.63 -18.72
C LYS A 67 5.93 -23.41 -18.03
N LYS A 68 6.57 -24.34 -18.75
CA LYS A 68 7.47 -25.37 -18.18
C LYS A 68 8.83 -24.86 -17.66
N ASN A 69 9.23 -23.61 -17.94
CA ASN A 69 10.55 -23.08 -17.56
C ASN A 69 10.45 -21.98 -16.49
N PHE A 70 10.10 -22.32 -15.25
CA PHE A 70 10.02 -21.34 -14.15
C PHE A 70 11.14 -21.51 -13.13
N ILE A 71 11.58 -20.39 -12.55
CA ILE A 71 12.39 -20.37 -11.34
C ILE A 71 11.48 -20.26 -10.12
N ALA A 72 11.58 -21.23 -9.21
CA ALA A 72 10.79 -21.25 -7.98
C ALA A 72 11.48 -20.53 -6.81
N GLY A 73 10.77 -19.63 -6.14
CA GLY A 73 11.19 -18.93 -4.92
C GLY A 73 10.17 -19.10 -3.79
N ASN A 74 10.66 -19.31 -2.56
CA ASN A 74 9.81 -19.51 -1.37
C ASN A 74 10.16 -18.51 -0.26
N GLY A 75 9.14 -17.86 0.29
CA GLY A 75 9.27 -16.87 1.36
C GLY A 75 8.25 -17.07 2.47
N ARG A 76 8.62 -16.69 3.70
CA ARG A 76 7.78 -16.85 4.88
C ARG A 76 7.96 -15.67 5.83
N ARG A 77 6.87 -15.19 6.43
CA ARG A 77 6.90 -14.20 7.53
C ARG A 77 5.74 -14.43 8.48
N LYS A 78 6.00 -14.44 9.79
CA LYS A 78 5.03 -14.90 10.80
C LYS A 78 4.46 -16.26 10.37
N THR A 79 3.16 -16.34 10.07
CA THR A 79 2.48 -17.53 9.53
C THR A 79 2.21 -17.45 8.02
N ALA A 80 2.50 -16.32 7.36
CA ALA A 80 2.36 -16.20 5.91
C ALA A 80 3.42 -17.00 5.18
N THR A 81 3.00 -17.70 4.13
CA THR A 81 3.84 -18.47 3.22
C THR A 81 3.56 -18.04 1.79
N ALA A 82 4.61 -17.74 1.04
CA ALA A 82 4.54 -17.35 -0.37
C ALA A 82 5.38 -18.32 -1.21
N ARG A 83 4.80 -18.79 -2.31
CA ARG A 83 5.45 -19.53 -3.38
C ARG A 83 5.38 -18.69 -4.65
N VAL A 84 6.53 -18.38 -5.23
CA VAL A 84 6.67 -17.57 -6.44
C VAL A 84 7.21 -18.47 -7.54
N PHE A 85 6.55 -18.42 -8.69
CA PHE A 85 7.04 -18.96 -9.95
C PHE A 85 7.40 -17.77 -10.83
N LEU A 86 8.68 -17.61 -11.14
CA LEU A 86 9.22 -16.47 -11.90
C LEU A 86 9.69 -16.95 -13.27
N TRP A 87 9.35 -16.20 -14.32
CA TRP A 87 9.80 -16.40 -15.70
C TRP A 87 10.54 -15.15 -16.20
N GLU A 88 11.58 -15.34 -17.02
CA GLU A 88 12.35 -14.25 -17.67
C GLU A 88 11.69 -13.80 -18.97
N GLU A 89 10.39 -13.53 -18.92
CA GLU A 89 9.61 -13.06 -20.05
C GLU A 89 8.78 -11.86 -19.63
N LYS A 90 8.46 -10.98 -20.58
CA LYS A 90 7.52 -9.88 -20.36
C LYS A 90 6.14 -10.43 -19.97
N GLY A 91 5.55 -9.92 -18.90
CA GLY A 91 4.19 -10.29 -18.51
C GLY A 91 3.74 -9.71 -17.18
N ASP A 92 2.52 -10.05 -16.79
CA ASP A 92 1.90 -9.52 -15.57
C ASP A 92 2.34 -10.29 -14.31
N PHE A 93 2.35 -9.59 -13.17
CA PHE A 93 2.46 -10.20 -11.84
C PHE A 93 1.08 -10.53 -11.28
N THR A 94 0.85 -11.81 -11.01
CA THR A 94 -0.43 -12.30 -10.47
C THR A 94 -0.26 -12.91 -9.08
N VAL A 95 -1.15 -12.55 -8.15
CA VAL A 95 -1.22 -13.07 -6.78
C VAL A 95 -2.56 -13.76 -6.60
N ASN A 96 -2.54 -15.07 -6.36
CA ASN A 96 -3.75 -15.90 -6.18
C ASN A 96 -4.78 -15.74 -7.33
N GLY A 97 -4.33 -15.48 -8.56
CA GLY A 97 -5.20 -15.29 -9.73
C GLY A 97 -5.70 -13.86 -9.95
N LEU A 98 -5.35 -12.93 -9.07
CA LEU A 98 -5.65 -11.50 -9.21
C LEU A 98 -4.38 -10.73 -9.60
N LYS A 99 -4.51 -9.58 -10.28
CA LYS A 99 -3.39 -8.67 -10.52
C LYS A 99 -2.83 -8.14 -9.19
N ILE A 100 -1.51 -7.97 -9.10
CA ILE A 100 -0.83 -7.57 -7.87
C ILE A 100 -1.38 -6.25 -7.29
N GLU A 101 -1.68 -5.28 -8.15
CA GLU A 101 -2.25 -3.97 -7.77
C GLU A 101 -3.63 -4.10 -7.12
N LYS A 102 -4.47 -5.01 -7.63
CA LYS A 102 -5.81 -5.26 -7.08
C LYS A 102 -5.74 -5.99 -5.74
N TYR A 103 -4.77 -6.89 -5.57
CA TYR A 103 -4.58 -7.63 -4.32
C TYR A 103 -4.00 -6.72 -3.21
N PHE A 104 -2.99 -5.92 -3.57
CA PHE A 104 -2.30 -4.98 -2.70
C PHE A 104 -2.50 -3.52 -3.15
N PRO A 105 -3.57 -2.86 -2.69
CA PRO A 105 -3.87 -1.49 -3.09
C PRO A 105 -2.99 -0.43 -2.40
N SER A 106 -2.25 -0.80 -1.34
CA SER A 106 -1.43 0.15 -0.60
C SER A 106 -0.16 0.53 -1.36
N ILE A 107 0.12 1.82 -1.47
CA ILE A 107 1.33 2.37 -2.11
C ILE A 107 2.61 1.83 -1.45
N ILE A 108 2.57 1.63 -0.12
CA ILE A 108 3.70 1.09 0.65
C ILE A 108 4.00 -0.36 0.21
N ASP A 109 2.96 -1.17 0.05
CA ASP A 109 3.09 -2.55 -0.39
C ASP A 109 3.57 -2.61 -1.84
N GLN A 110 3.10 -1.71 -2.70
CA GLN A 110 3.57 -1.58 -4.08
C GLN A 110 5.07 -1.26 -4.16
N SER A 111 5.55 -0.28 -3.39
CA SER A 111 6.98 0.04 -3.34
C SER A 111 7.83 -1.14 -2.84
N LYS A 112 7.32 -1.93 -1.89
CA LYS A 112 8.04 -3.06 -1.30
C LYS A 112 8.31 -4.19 -2.29
N TRP A 113 7.34 -4.60 -3.11
CA TRP A 113 7.54 -5.72 -4.04
C TRP A 113 8.45 -5.37 -5.21
N VAL A 114 8.47 -4.08 -5.61
CA VAL A 114 9.36 -3.58 -6.68
C VAL A 114 10.82 -3.45 -6.21
N ARG A 115 11.04 -3.16 -4.92
CA ARG A 115 12.37 -2.99 -4.31
C ARG A 115 13.45 -4.03 -4.72
N PRO A 116 13.21 -5.37 -4.70
CA PRO A 116 14.22 -6.34 -5.13
C PRO A 116 14.66 -6.16 -6.59
N PHE A 117 13.76 -5.74 -7.50
CA PHE A 117 14.09 -5.52 -8.90
C PHE A 117 14.92 -4.24 -9.10
N HIS A 118 14.60 -3.17 -8.38
CA HIS A 118 15.37 -1.93 -8.42
C HIS A 118 16.83 -2.12 -7.99
N ILE A 119 17.09 -2.97 -6.99
CA ILE A 119 18.46 -3.25 -6.52
C ILE A 119 19.31 -3.96 -7.58
N ILE A 120 18.68 -4.72 -8.47
CA ILE A 120 19.33 -5.41 -9.58
C ILE A 120 19.48 -4.47 -10.80
N GLY A 121 18.97 -3.24 -10.72
CA GLY A 121 19.01 -2.26 -11.81
C GLY A 121 17.87 -2.41 -12.82
N VAL A 122 16.81 -3.13 -12.47
CA VAL A 122 15.63 -3.29 -13.32
C VAL A 122 14.55 -2.31 -12.87
N SER A 123 14.40 -1.21 -13.60
CA SER A 123 13.40 -0.17 -13.28
C SER A 123 11.96 -0.60 -13.55
N HIS A 124 11.75 -1.39 -14.60
CA HIS A 124 10.42 -1.87 -15.00
C HIS A 124 10.39 -3.41 -14.93
N PRO A 125 9.94 -4.00 -13.80
CA PRO A 125 9.93 -5.45 -13.64
C PRO A 125 9.04 -6.14 -14.69
N ASP A 126 7.92 -5.54 -15.06
CA ASP A 126 6.95 -6.11 -16.02
C ASP A 126 7.51 -6.29 -17.44
N SER A 127 8.57 -5.53 -17.78
CA SER A 127 9.19 -5.61 -19.11
C SER A 127 10.08 -6.84 -19.27
N LYS A 128 10.66 -7.35 -18.18
CA LYS A 128 11.66 -8.43 -18.21
C LYS A 128 11.18 -9.71 -17.53
N TYR A 129 10.30 -9.59 -16.53
CA TYR A 129 9.89 -10.71 -15.71
C TYR A 129 8.37 -10.82 -15.64
N SER A 130 7.90 -12.06 -15.51
CA SER A 130 6.52 -12.37 -15.17
C SER A 130 6.52 -13.32 -13.99
N ALA A 131 5.55 -13.17 -13.08
CA ALA A 131 5.44 -14.07 -11.94
C ALA A 131 4.01 -14.48 -11.62
N SER A 132 3.85 -15.75 -11.25
CA SER A 132 2.64 -16.27 -10.63
C SER A 132 2.93 -16.62 -9.19
N ILE A 133 2.19 -15.99 -8.29
CA ILE A 133 2.44 -16.00 -6.86
C ILE A 133 1.25 -16.64 -6.16
N LYS A 134 1.52 -17.69 -5.38
CA LYS A 134 0.54 -18.31 -4.48
C LYS A 134 0.89 -17.97 -3.04
N VAL A 135 -0.06 -17.35 -2.34
CA VAL A 135 0.15 -16.89 -0.96
C VAL A 135 -0.99 -17.34 -0.05
N SER A 136 -0.63 -17.77 1.15
CA SER A 136 -1.58 -18.17 2.19
C SER A 136 -1.08 -17.76 3.59
N GLY A 137 -1.99 -17.70 4.57
CA GLY A 137 -1.69 -17.42 5.97
C GLY A 137 -2.04 -15.99 6.42
N SER A 138 -1.18 -15.38 7.25
CA SER A 138 -1.29 -14.06 7.92
C SER A 138 -1.88 -12.91 7.07
N GLY A 139 -2.14 -11.73 7.64
CA GLY A 139 -2.62 -10.57 6.89
C GLY A 139 -1.68 -10.01 5.81
N LYS A 140 -2.24 -9.16 4.93
CA LYS A 140 -1.60 -8.51 3.76
C LYS A 140 -0.16 -8.02 3.96
N PRO A 141 0.20 -7.25 5.02
CA PRO A 141 1.58 -6.76 5.15
C PRO A 141 2.59 -7.90 5.39
N SER A 142 2.18 -8.95 6.10
CA SER A 142 3.06 -10.10 6.34
C SER A 142 3.17 -10.99 5.12
N GLN A 143 2.10 -11.09 4.33
CA GLN A 143 2.11 -11.73 3.02
C GLN A 143 3.05 -11.00 2.06
N MET A 144 3.00 -9.67 1.99
CA MET A 144 3.85 -8.87 1.12
C MET A 144 5.34 -9.08 1.41
N ASP A 145 5.76 -8.98 2.67
CA ASP A 145 7.15 -9.24 3.03
C ASP A 145 7.59 -10.70 2.73
N ALA A 146 6.66 -11.67 2.82
CA ALA A 146 6.94 -13.05 2.40
C ALA A 146 7.13 -13.17 0.88
N ILE A 147 6.36 -12.42 0.08
CA ILE A 147 6.52 -12.32 -1.38
C ILE A 147 7.88 -11.72 -1.72
N VAL A 148 8.27 -10.62 -1.07
CA VAL A 148 9.57 -9.96 -1.30
C VAL A 148 10.74 -10.93 -1.10
N LEU A 149 10.72 -11.70 0.00
CA LEU A 149 11.73 -12.71 0.26
C LEU A 149 11.73 -13.83 -0.79
N ALA A 150 10.55 -14.23 -1.26
CA ALA A 150 10.41 -15.26 -2.29
C ALA A 150 10.98 -14.79 -3.65
N ILE A 151 10.66 -13.55 -4.05
CA ILE A 151 11.18 -12.90 -5.27
C ILE A 151 12.70 -12.77 -5.19
N ALA A 152 13.23 -12.25 -4.08
CA ALA A 152 14.68 -12.11 -3.89
C ALA A 152 15.41 -13.45 -4.05
N LYS A 153 14.86 -14.54 -3.48
CA LYS A 153 15.43 -15.88 -3.64
C LYS A 153 15.32 -16.42 -5.07
N ALA A 154 14.24 -16.12 -5.79
CA ALA A 154 14.12 -16.50 -7.19
C ALA A 154 15.17 -15.76 -8.04
N LEU A 155 15.40 -14.47 -7.78
CA LEU A 155 16.41 -13.68 -8.47
C LEU A 155 17.83 -14.17 -8.22
N CYS A 156 18.18 -14.58 -6.99
CA CYS A 156 19.48 -15.20 -6.71
C CYS A 156 19.69 -16.54 -7.45
N LYS A 157 18.62 -17.28 -7.74
CA LYS A 157 18.71 -18.52 -8.53
C LYS A 157 18.91 -18.26 -10.01
N ILE A 158 18.44 -17.12 -10.50
CA ILE A 158 18.65 -16.67 -11.89
C ILE A 158 20.12 -16.29 -12.09
N ASN A 159 20.64 -15.39 -11.26
CA ASN A 159 22.05 -15.04 -11.28
C ASN A 159 22.60 -14.95 -9.83
N PRO A 160 23.60 -15.76 -9.47
CA PRO A 160 24.20 -15.75 -8.13
C PRO A 160 24.91 -14.43 -7.77
N GLU A 161 25.32 -13.62 -8.75
CA GLU A 161 25.97 -12.31 -8.51
C GLU A 161 25.07 -11.34 -7.72
N PHE A 162 23.75 -11.49 -7.85
CA PHE A 162 22.78 -10.65 -7.16
C PHE A 162 22.72 -10.91 -5.64
N ASP A 163 23.24 -12.04 -5.13
CA ASP A 163 23.19 -12.37 -3.69
C ASP A 163 23.86 -11.27 -2.85
N LYS A 164 25.05 -10.81 -3.25
CA LYS A 164 25.80 -9.81 -2.49
C LYS A 164 25.05 -8.47 -2.40
N ALA A 165 24.46 -8.02 -3.51
CA ALA A 165 23.69 -6.79 -3.55
C ALA A 165 22.39 -6.87 -2.72
N LEU A 166 21.64 -7.96 -2.87
CA LEU A 166 20.38 -8.20 -2.15
C LEU A 166 20.60 -8.42 -0.65
N ARG A 167 21.68 -9.09 -0.26
CA ARG A 167 22.08 -9.31 1.13
C ARG A 167 22.49 -8.00 1.81
N LYS A 168 23.24 -7.14 1.13
CA LYS A 168 23.59 -5.80 1.62
C LYS A 168 22.36 -4.96 1.95
N GLN A 169 21.27 -5.15 1.20
CA GLN A 169 19.99 -4.46 1.41
C GLN A 169 19.04 -5.17 2.39
N GLY A 170 19.43 -6.33 2.92
CA GLY A 170 18.66 -7.09 3.91
C GLY A 170 17.44 -7.82 3.36
N LEU A 171 17.36 -8.07 2.04
CA LEU A 171 16.17 -8.68 1.42
C LEU A 171 16.14 -10.22 1.49
N LEU A 172 17.28 -10.85 1.72
CA LEU A 172 17.40 -12.31 1.82
C LEU A 172 17.21 -12.85 3.24
N THR A 173 17.22 -11.95 4.24
CA THR A 173 17.05 -12.31 5.63
C THR A 173 15.57 -12.43 5.97
N ARG A 174 15.17 -13.58 6.50
CA ARG A 174 13.82 -13.76 7.03
C ARG A 174 13.65 -12.93 8.31
N ASP A 175 12.60 -12.12 8.39
CA ASP A 175 12.17 -11.52 9.66
C ASP A 175 11.61 -12.61 10.58
N SER A 176 12.37 -12.95 11.62
CA SER A 176 12.07 -14.02 12.58
C SER A 176 11.06 -13.62 13.66
N ARG A 177 10.68 -12.33 13.75
CA ARG A 177 9.78 -11.85 14.79
C ARG A 177 8.41 -12.51 14.69
N MET A 178 8.00 -13.13 15.79
CA MET A 178 6.70 -13.77 15.96
C MET A 178 5.99 -13.21 17.20
N VAL A 179 4.66 -13.33 17.23
CA VAL A 179 3.88 -12.91 18.39
C VAL A 179 4.21 -13.83 19.56
N GLU A 180 4.67 -13.25 20.67
CA GLU A 180 4.91 -13.98 21.90
C GLU A 180 3.58 -14.54 22.46
N ARG A 181 3.62 -15.76 22.99
CA ARG A 181 2.48 -16.38 23.66
C ARG A 181 2.09 -15.56 24.91
N LYS A 182 0.79 -15.55 25.24
CA LYS A 182 0.32 -15.09 26.56
C LYS A 182 0.90 -16.00 27.66
N LYS A 183 1.64 -15.41 28.61
CA LYS A 183 2.11 -16.13 29.81
C LYS A 183 0.96 -16.22 30.83
N PRO A 184 0.90 -17.28 31.65
CA PRO A 184 -0.07 -17.36 32.74
C PRO A 184 0.10 -16.17 33.70
N TYR A 185 -0.98 -15.78 34.38
CA TYR A 185 -1.06 -14.60 35.28
C TYR A 185 -0.92 -13.22 34.62
N LEU A 186 -0.56 -13.13 33.35
CA LEU A 186 -0.50 -11.86 32.61
C LEU A 186 -1.75 -11.65 31.75
N HIS A 187 -2.17 -10.39 31.57
CA HIS A 187 -3.29 -10.05 30.69
C HIS A 187 -2.94 -10.25 29.20
N LYS A 188 -1.68 -9.99 28.82
CA LYS A 188 -1.11 -10.23 27.47
C LYS A 188 0.31 -10.79 27.62
N ALA A 189 1.08 -10.95 26.54
CA ALA A 189 2.44 -11.49 26.57
C ALA A 189 3.35 -10.89 27.67
N ARG A 190 3.27 -9.57 27.92
CA ARG A 190 4.07 -8.87 28.94
C ARG A 190 3.26 -7.95 29.88
N LYS A 191 1.96 -7.75 29.63
CA LYS A 191 1.12 -6.82 30.42
C LYS A 191 0.76 -7.46 31.76
N ARG A 192 1.40 -6.99 32.83
CA ARG A 192 1.11 -7.38 34.22
C ARG A 192 -0.17 -6.69 34.73
N PRO A 193 -0.95 -7.35 35.59
CA PRO A 193 -1.94 -6.65 36.41
C PRO A 193 -1.24 -5.63 37.32
N GLN A 194 -1.98 -4.65 37.83
CA GLN A 194 -1.46 -3.71 38.84
C GLN A 194 -1.17 -4.49 40.14
N TYR A 195 0.05 -4.33 40.67
CA TYR A 195 0.46 -4.96 41.93
C TYR A 195 0.21 -3.99 43.09
N SER A 196 -0.43 -4.46 44.16
CA SER A 196 -0.47 -3.76 45.46
C SER A 196 0.67 -4.28 46.33
N LYS A 197 1.51 -3.37 46.83
CA LYS A 197 2.62 -3.67 47.76
C LYS A 197 2.19 -3.70 49.24
N ARG A 198 0.95 -3.30 49.50
CA ARG A 198 0.38 -3.06 50.83
C ARG A 198 -0.22 -4.33 51.38
#